data_AF-A0A2D5MNC7-F1
#
_entry.id   AF-A0A2D5MNC7-F1
#
_cell.length_a   1.000
_cell.length_b   1.000
_cell.length_c   1.000
_cell.angle_alpha   90.00
_cell.angle_beta   90.00
_cell.angle_gamma   90.00
#
_symmetry.space_group_name_H-M   'P 1'
#
loop_
_entity.id
_entity.type
_entity.pdbx_description
1 polymer ?
#
loop_
_entity_poly.entity_id
_entity_poly.type
_entity_poly.pdbx_seq_one_letter_code
_entity_poly.pdbx_strand_id
1 'polypeptide(L)'
;MEVEGEFGVEKHPFQYPILKTHGASAFIMMIIFGFLIAAHIPAGLKQKRNKITGIILIIINVFMIITAYLLYYSGEEYRSLVSYAHFIVGLFFPLLLIFHLLNRKKISKNLTPKLRQRD
;
A
#
# COMPACT_ATOMS: atom_id res chain seq x y z
N MET A 1 18.87 6.01 13.56
CA MET A 1 19.96 6.97 13.32
C MET A 1 20.07 7.79 14.57
N GLU A 2 21.18 7.60 15.24
CA GLU A 2 21.50 8.33 16.46
C GLU A 2 22.30 9.58 16.07
N VAL A 3 22.09 10.66 16.80
CA VAL A 3 22.77 11.95 16.65
C VAL A 3 23.37 12.34 17.99
N GLU A 4 24.54 12.96 17.99
CA GLU A 4 25.10 13.51 19.22
C GLU A 4 24.29 14.74 19.64
N GLY A 5 23.63 14.64 20.79
CA GLY A 5 22.92 15.71 21.47
C GLY A 5 23.72 16.28 22.64
N GLU A 6 23.20 17.35 23.23
CA GLU A 6 23.82 18.06 24.36
C GLU A 6 23.98 17.15 25.60
N PHE A 7 23.13 16.13 25.74
CA PHE A 7 23.12 15.21 26.87
C PHE A 7 23.56 13.78 26.50
N GLY A 8 24.18 13.60 25.32
CA GLY A 8 24.68 12.32 24.83
C GLY A 8 23.99 11.85 23.55
N VAL A 9 23.97 10.53 23.34
CA VAL A 9 23.45 9.95 22.10
C VAL A 9 21.92 10.02 22.11
N GLU A 10 21.35 10.76 21.17
CA GLU A 10 19.92 10.99 21.03
C GLU A 10 19.38 10.43 19.70
N LYS A 11 18.06 10.21 19.63
CA LYS A 11 17.42 9.85 18.35
C LYS A 11 17.30 11.08 17.47
N HIS A 12 17.43 10.87 16.15
CA HIS A 12 17.20 11.95 15.19
C HIS A 12 15.84 12.63 15.43
N PRO A 13 15.76 13.98 15.49
CA PRO A 13 14.55 14.70 15.90
C PRO A 13 13.32 14.40 15.02
N PHE A 14 13.52 14.18 13.72
CA PHE A 14 12.45 13.76 12.80
C PHE A 14 11.97 12.32 12.95
N GLN A 15 12.66 11.46 13.70
CA GLN A 15 12.29 10.05 13.83
C GLN A 15 10.89 9.89 14.43
N TYR A 16 10.57 10.63 15.50
CA TYR A 16 9.26 10.55 16.15
C TYR A 16 8.12 11.17 15.33
N PRO A 17 8.24 12.41 14.80
CA PRO A 17 7.22 13.00 13.93
C PRO A 17 6.90 12.16 12.69
N ILE A 18 7.91 11.62 12.01
CA ILE A 18 7.71 10.77 10.82
C ILE A 18 6.95 9.49 11.21
N LEU A 19 7.30 8.86 12.32
CA LEU A 19 6.61 7.65 12.76
C LEU A 19 5.16 7.95 13.16
N LYS A 20 4.92 9.10 13.80
CA LYS A 20 3.57 9.55 14.18
C LYS A 20 2.70 9.81 12.95
N THR A 21 3.22 10.51 11.94
CA THR A 21 2.48 10.77 10.70
C THR A 21 2.26 9.49 9.89
N HIS A 22 3.24 8.59 9.86
CA HIS A 22 3.09 7.26 9.26
C HIS A 22 1.94 6.48 9.92
N GLY A 23 1.91 6.39 11.25
CA GLY A 23 0.83 5.74 11.98
C GLY A 23 -0.55 6.35 11.69
N ALA A 24 -0.66 7.68 11.68
CA ALA A 24 -1.91 8.37 11.30
C ALA A 24 -2.34 8.04 9.86
N SER A 25 -1.41 8.02 8.92
CA SER A 25 -1.68 7.68 7.52
C SER A 25 -2.14 6.23 7.34
N ALA A 26 -1.66 5.31 8.17
CA ALA A 26 -2.06 3.91 8.14
C ALA A 26 -3.55 3.73 8.49
N PHE A 27 -4.05 4.45 9.50
CA PHE A 27 -5.48 4.43 9.83
C PHE A 27 -6.35 4.94 8.68
N ILE A 28 -5.95 6.06 8.05
CA ILE A 28 -6.64 6.59 6.87
C ILE A 28 -6.65 5.55 5.75
N MET A 29 -5.50 4.90 5.51
CA MET A 29 -5.38 3.86 4.49
C MET A 29 -6.30 2.66 4.79
N MET A 30 -6.44 2.24 6.05
CA MET A 30 -7.37 1.15 6.42
C MET A 30 -8.84 1.52 6.15
N ILE A 31 -9.24 2.76 6.44
CA ILE A 31 -10.60 3.25 6.14
C ILE A 31 -10.85 3.22 4.62
N ILE A 32 -9.90 3.76 3.85
CA ILE A 32 -9.97 3.73 2.38
C ILE A 32 -10.01 2.29 1.87
N PHE A 33 -9.21 1.39 2.44
CA PHE A 33 -9.20 -0.01 2.06
C PHE A 33 -10.55 -0.69 2.30
N GLY A 34 -11.19 -0.43 3.45
CA GLY A 34 -12.56 -0.89 3.72
C GLY A 34 -13.56 -0.39 2.68
N PHE A 35 -13.49 0.90 2.31
CA PHE A 35 -14.30 1.46 1.23
C PHE A 35 -14.03 0.79 -0.12
N LEU A 36 -12.76 0.53 -0.46
CA LEU A 36 -12.39 -0.15 -1.70
C LEU A 36 -12.96 -1.57 -1.76
N ILE A 37 -12.96 -2.29 -0.64
CA ILE A 37 -13.55 -3.63 -0.55
C ILE A 37 -15.05 -3.58 -0.84
N ALA A 38 -15.77 -2.63 -0.24
CA ALA A 38 -17.22 -2.54 -0.36
C ALA A 38 -17.68 -2.01 -1.73
N ALA A 39 -16.99 -1.00 -2.28
CA ALA A 39 -17.45 -0.27 -3.46
C ALA A 39 -16.66 -0.60 -4.74
N HIS A 40 -15.34 -0.67 -4.65
CA HIS A 40 -14.47 -0.78 -5.82
C HIS A 40 -14.33 -2.21 -6.34
N ILE A 41 -14.09 -3.18 -5.44
CA ILE A 41 -13.88 -4.59 -5.81
C ILE A 41 -15.12 -5.17 -6.52
N PRO A 42 -16.36 -5.05 -6.01
CA PRO A 42 -17.53 -5.64 -6.67
C PRO A 42 -17.76 -5.07 -8.06
N ALA A 43 -17.56 -3.76 -8.24
CA ALA A 43 -17.66 -3.10 -9.53
C ALA A 43 -16.61 -3.64 -10.52
N GLY A 44 -15.37 -3.84 -10.06
CA GLY A 44 -14.29 -4.42 -10.87
C GLY A 44 -14.56 -5.87 -11.29
N LEU A 45 -15.13 -6.68 -10.39
CA LEU A 45 -15.48 -8.08 -10.67
C LEU A 45 -16.59 -8.20 -11.71
N LYS A 46 -17.65 -7.36 -11.61
CA LYS A 46 -18.75 -7.30 -12.59
C LYS A 46 -18.24 -6.96 -13.99
N GLN A 47 -17.24 -6.08 -14.09
CA GLN A 47 -16.67 -5.67 -15.37
C GLN A 47 -15.64 -6.67 -15.95
N LYS A 48 -15.30 -7.75 -15.25
CA LYS A 48 -14.26 -8.75 -15.61
C LYS A 48 -12.89 -8.16 -16.01
N ARG A 49 -12.58 -6.93 -15.60
CA ARG A 49 -11.35 -6.21 -16.00
C ARG A 49 -10.24 -6.37 -14.95
N ASN A 50 -9.00 -6.58 -15.40
CA ASN A 50 -7.74 -6.50 -14.63
C ASN A 50 -7.75 -7.08 -13.20
N LYS A 51 -8.40 -8.24 -13.03
CA LYS A 51 -8.59 -8.89 -11.72
C LYS A 51 -7.26 -9.17 -11.00
N ILE A 52 -6.23 -9.57 -11.73
CA ILE A 52 -4.93 -9.97 -11.16
C ILE A 52 -4.27 -8.81 -10.41
N THR A 53 -4.12 -7.65 -11.06
CA THR A 53 -3.47 -6.48 -10.42
C THR A 53 -4.24 -5.98 -9.19
N GLY A 54 -5.58 -6.06 -9.19
CA GLY A 54 -6.39 -5.71 -8.03
C GLY A 54 -6.21 -6.71 -6.88
N ILE A 55 -6.19 -8.01 -7.17
CA ILE A 55 -5.95 -9.07 -6.18
C ILE A 55 -4.57 -8.92 -5.53
N ILE A 56 -3.53 -8.63 -6.33
CA ILE A 56 -2.18 -8.36 -5.80
C ILE A 56 -2.20 -7.19 -4.80
N LEU A 57 -2.88 -6.09 -5.13
CA LEU A 57 -2.98 -4.94 -4.23
C LEU A 57 -3.73 -5.25 -2.92
N ILE A 58 -4.75 -6.12 -2.97
CA ILE A 58 -5.47 -6.58 -1.78
C ILE A 58 -4.53 -7.39 -0.89
N ILE A 59 -3.82 -8.38 -1.46
CA ILE A 59 -2.88 -9.24 -0.73
C ILE A 59 -1.80 -8.39 -0.07
N ILE A 60 -1.23 -7.42 -0.80
CA ILE A 60 -0.21 -6.53 -0.27
C ILE A 60 -0.76 -5.66 0.85
N ASN A 61 -1.97 -5.10 0.74
CA ASN A 61 -2.57 -4.33 1.83
C ASN A 61 -2.77 -5.17 3.08
N VAL A 62 -3.29 -6.39 2.94
CA VAL A 62 -3.47 -7.33 4.06
C VAL A 62 -2.11 -7.67 4.70
N PHE A 63 -1.09 -7.93 3.87
CA PHE A 63 0.27 -8.17 4.33
C PHE A 63 0.84 -6.99 5.12
N MET A 64 0.63 -5.75 4.64
CA MET A 64 1.08 -4.54 5.34
C MET A 64 0.41 -4.39 6.71
N ILE A 65 -0.89 -4.70 6.82
CA ILE A 65 -1.64 -4.65 8.09
C ILE A 65 -1.10 -5.70 9.07
N ILE A 66 -0.91 -6.95 8.61
CA ILE A 66 -0.40 -8.04 9.44
C ILE A 66 1.02 -7.73 9.93
N THR A 67 1.91 -7.30 9.03
CA THR A 67 3.29 -6.99 9.41
C THR A 67 3.40 -5.76 10.32
N ALA A 68 2.54 -4.75 10.16
CA ALA A 68 2.45 -3.63 11.11
C ALA A 68 2.02 -4.10 12.50
N TYR A 69 1.02 -4.99 12.58
CA TYR A 69 0.58 -5.59 13.84
C TYR A 69 1.71 -6.42 14.48
N LEU A 70 2.40 -7.25 13.69
CA LEU A 70 3.54 -8.03 14.17
C LEU A 70 4.68 -7.13 14.66
N LEU A 71 4.99 -6.02 13.98
CA LEU A 71 5.97 -5.05 14.49
C LEU A 71 5.58 -4.44 15.83
N TYR A 72 4.30 -4.44 16.21
CA TYR A 72 3.88 -3.95 17.51
C TYR A 72 3.88 -5.06 18.57
N TYR A 73 3.54 -6.29 18.21
CA TYR A 73 3.25 -7.37 19.17
C TYR A 73 4.20 -8.59 19.11
N SER A 74 5.10 -8.70 18.12
CA SER A 74 6.03 -9.82 18.02
C SER A 74 7.25 -9.64 18.92
N GLY A 75 7.85 -10.75 19.37
CA GLY A 75 9.14 -10.74 20.07
C GLY A 75 10.32 -10.28 19.19
N GLU A 76 11.43 -9.92 19.83
CA GLU A 76 12.64 -9.40 19.17
C GLU A 76 13.23 -10.35 18.12
N GLU A 77 13.07 -11.67 18.29
CA GLU A 77 13.57 -12.70 17.37
C GLU A 77 13.09 -12.49 15.92
N TYR A 78 11.82 -12.13 15.73
CA TYR A 78 11.23 -11.94 14.40
C TYR A 78 11.20 -10.48 13.97
N ARG A 79 11.51 -9.54 14.86
CA ARG A 79 11.30 -8.11 14.65
C ARG A 79 12.11 -7.56 13.48
N SER A 80 13.35 -8.01 13.32
CA SER A 80 14.21 -7.63 12.20
C SER A 80 13.65 -8.10 10.86
N LEU A 81 13.26 -9.36 10.75
CA LEU A 81 12.67 -9.95 9.55
C LEU A 81 11.37 -9.24 9.16
N VAL A 82 10.45 -9.06 10.12
CA VAL A 82 9.17 -8.37 9.88
C VAL A 82 9.40 -6.92 9.48
N SER A 83 10.41 -6.24 10.07
CA SER A 83 10.76 -4.86 9.72
C SER A 83 11.22 -4.75 8.27
N TYR A 84 12.14 -5.62 7.82
CA TYR A 84 12.58 -5.62 6.43
C TYR A 84 11.44 -5.97 5.47
N ALA A 85 10.62 -6.95 5.82
CA ALA A 85 9.48 -7.37 5.03
C ALA A 85 8.45 -6.23 4.85
N HIS A 86 8.08 -5.56 5.94
CA HIS A 86 7.17 -4.41 5.93
C HIS A 86 7.74 -3.25 5.10
N PHE A 87 9.02 -2.93 5.29
CA PHE A 87 9.69 -1.87 4.56
C PHE A 87 9.75 -2.13 3.05
N ILE A 88 10.26 -3.30 2.64
CA ILE A 88 10.45 -3.63 1.22
C ILE A 88 9.10 -3.68 0.51
N VAL A 89 8.12 -4.39 1.07
CA VAL A 89 6.80 -4.51 0.44
C VAL A 89 6.08 -3.16 0.43
N GLY A 90 6.19 -2.37 1.50
CA GLY A 90 5.65 -1.01 1.56
C GLY A 90 6.26 -0.09 0.51
N LEU A 91 7.55 -0.24 0.20
CA LEU A 91 8.23 0.53 -0.84
C LEU A 91 7.69 0.22 -2.25
N PHE A 92 7.37 -1.05 -2.53
CA PHE A 92 6.82 -1.46 -3.83
C PHE A 92 5.33 -1.20 -3.99
N PHE A 93 4.58 -1.04 -2.90
CA PHE A 93 3.14 -0.77 -2.93
C PHE A 93 2.72 0.39 -3.86
N PRO A 94 3.29 1.61 -3.77
CA PRO A 94 2.91 2.71 -4.67
C PRO A 94 3.20 2.42 -6.14
N LEU A 95 4.29 1.70 -6.45
CA LEU A 95 4.62 1.31 -7.83
C LEU A 95 3.55 0.39 -8.43
N LEU A 96 3.09 -0.60 -7.66
CA LEU A 96 2.02 -1.52 -8.06
C LEU A 96 0.67 -0.81 -8.19
N LEU A 97 0.41 0.17 -7.32
CA LEU A 97 -0.80 0.99 -7.42
C LEU A 97 -0.80 1.82 -8.71
N ILE A 98 0.31 2.49 -9.03
CA ILE A 98 0.46 3.23 -10.29
C ILE A 98 0.24 2.29 -11.49
N PHE A 99 0.85 1.10 -11.48
CA PHE A 99 0.67 0.10 -12.52
C PHE A 99 -0.81 -0.32 -12.69
N HIS A 100 -1.53 -0.57 -11.60
CA HIS A 100 -2.96 -0.88 -11.62
C HIS A 100 -3.78 0.25 -12.27
N LEU A 101 -3.49 1.50 -11.91
CA LEU A 101 -4.18 2.68 -12.47
C LEU A 101 -3.89 2.86 -13.97
N LEU A 102 -2.64 2.68 -14.40
CA LEU A 102 -2.25 2.82 -15.82
C LEU A 102 -2.86 1.72 -16.69
N ASN A 103 -2.92 0.48 -16.19
CA ASN A 103 -3.54 -0.63 -16.91
C ASN A 103 -5.04 -0.44 -17.10
N ARG A 104 -5.73 0.27 -16.20
CA ARG A 104 -7.13 0.68 -16.39
C ARG A 104 -7.29 1.65 -17.57
N LYS A 105 -6.41 2.65 -17.69
CA LYS A 105 -6.44 3.64 -18.79
C LYS A 105 -6.19 3.01 -20.16
N LYS A 106 -5.25 2.06 -20.25
CA LYS A 106 -4.96 1.32 -21.49
C LYS A 106 -6.16 0.53 -22.00
N ILE A 107 -6.85 -0.19 -21.11
CA ILE A 107 -8.06 -0.94 -21.49
C ILE A 107 -9.16 0.00 -22.00
N SER A 108 -9.41 1.11 -21.30
CA SER A 108 -10.42 2.07 -21.72
C SER A 108 -10.14 2.65 -23.12
N LYS A 109 -8.88 3.00 -23.41
CA LYS A 109 -8.47 3.55 -24.71
C LYS A 109 -8.55 2.53 -25.86
N ASN A 110 -8.39 1.24 -25.57
CA ASN A 110 -8.49 0.16 -26.58
C ASN A 110 -9.93 -0.27 -26.87
N LEU A 111 -10.91 0.10 -26.02
CA LEU A 111 -12.33 -0.12 -26.29
C LEU A 111 -12.97 1.00 -27.13
N THR A 112 -12.43 2.22 -27.06
CA THR A 112 -12.89 3.38 -27.85
C THR A 112 -12.59 3.40 -29.36
N PRO A 113 -11.60 2.69 -29.95
CA PRO A 113 -11.37 2.76 -31.39
C PRO A 113 -12.43 1.98 -32.19
N LYS A 114 -13.07 0.97 -31.57
CA LYS A 114 -13.94 0.01 -32.25
C LYS A 114 -15.39 0.49 -32.44
N LEU A 115 -15.77 1.59 -31.77
CA LEU A 115 -17.09 2.22 -31.90
C LEU A 115 -17.12 3.35 -32.95
N ARG A 116 -15.99 3.72 -33.55
CA ARG A 116 -15.88 4.77 -34.58
C ARG A 116 -15.76 4.23 -36.02
N GLN A 117 -15.72 2.91 -36.20
CA GLN A 117 -15.59 2.25 -37.51
C GLN A 117 -16.89 1.55 -37.96
N ARG A 118 -18.03 1.91 -37.39
CA ARG A 118 -19.35 1.36 -37.75
C ARG A 118 -20.31 2.38 -38.36
N ASP A 119 -19.80 3.56 -38.71
CA ASP A 119 -20.54 4.63 -39.37
C ASP A 119 -20.00 4.85 -40.79
#